data_AF-A0A0F9JWP3-F1
#
_entry.id   AF-A0A0F9JWP3-F1
#
_cell.length_a   1.000
_cell.length_b   1.000
_cell.length_c   1.000
_cell.angle_alpha   90.00
_cell.angle_beta   90.00
_cell.angle_gamma   90.00
#
_symmetry.space_group_name_H-M   'P 1'
#
loop_
_entity.id
_entity.type
_entity.pdbx_description
1 polymer ?
#
loop_
_entity_poly.entity_id
_entity_poly.type
_entity_poly.pdbx_seq_one_letter_code
_entity_poly.pdbx_strand_id
1 'polypeptide(L)'
;YNHGRDLSMRPSDRFAVPIGKPVEIREDGRGLFTATRYASTKLGDEILQLVEENILTHMSVQFQRTPGGKGTKRVHGGHKPSGLDLVQRLDVNVVEYGPTPIPSYAGAQIVGVRAGQLATQIHDLSPDERKELSELLRADPLSSPVEGDESKHDPKDPTPDVGFEVLAHRHEQLRRQHKERTP
;
A
#
# COMPACT_ATOMS: atom_id res chain seq x y z
N TYR A 1 6.88 -9.45 0.63
CA TYR A 1 5.54 -9.44 1.27
C TYR A 1 5.47 -8.26 2.25
N ASN A 2 6.14 -8.25 3.41
CA ASN A 2 6.34 -7.03 4.21
C ASN A 2 7.78 -6.47 4.05
N HIS A 3 8.18 -6.15 2.82
CA HIS A 3 9.53 -5.59 2.52
C HIS A 3 10.71 -6.43 3.05
N GLY A 4 10.57 -7.76 3.02
CA GLY A 4 11.56 -8.69 3.57
C GLY A 4 11.68 -8.68 5.10
N ARG A 5 10.66 -8.22 5.84
CA ARG A 5 10.69 -8.05 7.30
C ARG A 5 9.55 -8.74 8.04
N ASP A 6 9.83 -9.16 9.27
CA ASP A 6 8.81 -9.59 10.24
C ASP A 6 8.05 -8.41 10.87
N LEU A 7 7.08 -8.70 11.74
CA LEU A 7 6.29 -7.68 12.45
C LEU A 7 7.12 -6.80 13.38
N SER A 8 8.29 -7.28 13.83
CA SER A 8 9.24 -6.52 14.64
C SER A 8 10.29 -5.79 13.79
N MET A 9 10.07 -5.68 12.47
CA MET A 9 10.92 -5.00 11.49
C MET A 9 12.31 -5.62 11.29
N ARG A 10 12.53 -6.86 11.76
CA ARG A 10 13.76 -7.61 11.55
C ARG A 10 13.75 -8.26 10.16
N PRO A 11 14.90 -8.42 9.49
CA PRO A 11 14.98 -9.16 8.24
C PRO A 11 14.40 -10.57 8.38
N SER A 12 13.71 -11.04 7.34
CA SER A 12 13.06 -12.35 7.31
C SER A 12 13.30 -13.03 5.97
N ASP A 13 13.96 -14.18 5.98
CA ASP A 13 14.19 -14.99 4.80
C ASP A 13 12.86 -15.41 4.15
N ARG A 14 11.88 -15.79 4.98
CA ARG A 14 10.54 -16.18 4.51
C ARG A 14 9.86 -15.05 3.73
N PHE A 15 9.91 -13.81 4.25
CA PHE A 15 9.22 -12.68 3.63
C PHE A 15 10.03 -11.95 2.56
N ALA A 16 11.29 -12.33 2.37
CA ALA A 16 12.16 -11.89 1.28
C ALA A 16 11.89 -12.66 -0.03
N VAL A 17 11.23 -13.83 0.02
CA VAL A 17 10.85 -14.58 -1.18
C VAL A 17 9.69 -13.89 -1.90
N PRO A 18 9.79 -13.63 -3.22
CA PRO A 18 8.67 -13.12 -4.01
C PRO A 18 7.47 -14.07 -3.98
N ILE A 19 6.29 -13.53 -3.69
CA ILE A 19 5.04 -14.30 -3.57
C ILE A 19 4.23 -14.36 -4.87
N GLY A 20 4.67 -13.65 -5.91
CA GLY A 20 3.95 -13.57 -7.18
C GLY A 20 4.66 -12.74 -8.23
N LYS A 21 4.06 -12.71 -9.43
CA LYS A 21 4.52 -11.93 -10.58
C LYS A 21 3.51 -10.82 -10.88
N PRO A 22 3.94 -9.53 -10.93
CA PRO A 22 3.12 -8.45 -11.44
C PRO A 22 2.65 -8.74 -12.88
N VAL A 23 1.36 -8.58 -13.14
CA VAL A 23 0.77 -8.71 -14.49
C VAL A 23 0.28 -7.38 -15.04
N GLU A 24 -0.01 -6.42 -14.16
CA GLU A 24 -0.40 -5.06 -14.55
C GLU A 24 0.05 -4.08 -13.46
N ILE A 25 0.61 -2.95 -13.87
CA ILE A 25 0.90 -1.80 -13.03
C ILE A 25 0.55 -0.57 -13.84
N ARG A 26 -0.37 0.26 -13.33
CA ARG A 26 -0.78 1.50 -13.99
C ARG A 26 -1.33 2.49 -12.99
N GLU A 27 -1.43 3.73 -13.40
CA GLU A 27 -2.15 4.76 -12.65
C GLU A 27 -3.66 4.60 -12.86
N ASP A 28 -4.43 5.01 -11.84
CA ASP A 28 -5.88 5.16 -11.90
C ASP A 28 -6.30 6.44 -11.15
N GLY A 29 -7.60 6.74 -11.13
CA GLY A 29 -8.12 7.94 -10.47
C GLY A 29 -7.97 7.95 -8.93
N ARG A 30 -7.54 6.84 -8.32
CA ARG A 30 -7.35 6.67 -6.87
C ARG A 30 -5.87 6.53 -6.48
N GLY A 31 -4.98 6.27 -7.44
CA GLY A 31 -3.54 6.14 -7.23
C GLY A 31 -2.90 5.08 -8.13
N LEU A 32 -1.99 4.29 -7.56
CA LEU A 32 -1.31 3.22 -8.27
C LEU A 32 -2.11 1.92 -8.17
N PHE A 33 -2.62 1.45 -9.31
CA PHE A 33 -3.23 0.13 -9.43
C PHE A 33 -2.17 -0.94 -9.71
N THR A 34 -2.26 -2.06 -9.00
CA THR A 34 -1.42 -3.24 -9.23
C THR A 34 -2.25 -4.50 -9.30
N ALA A 35 -1.97 -5.34 -10.30
CA ALA A 35 -2.47 -6.71 -10.35
C ALA A 35 -1.30 -7.70 -10.33
N THR A 36 -1.40 -8.71 -9.48
CA THR A 36 -0.33 -9.70 -9.27
C THR A 36 -0.89 -11.10 -9.37
N ARG A 37 -0.24 -11.95 -10.17
CA ARG A 37 -0.47 -13.39 -10.14
C ARG A 37 0.36 -13.99 -9.01
N TYR A 38 -0.30 -14.48 -7.97
CA TYR A 38 0.36 -15.18 -6.87
C TYR A 38 0.92 -16.52 -7.34
N ALA A 39 2.10 -16.88 -6.81
CA ALA A 39 2.74 -18.16 -7.09
C ALA A 39 2.06 -19.26 -6.25
N SER A 40 1.76 -20.41 -6.88
CA SER A 40 1.20 -21.60 -6.24
C SER A 40 2.22 -22.29 -5.34
N THR A 41 2.50 -21.64 -4.21
CA THR A 41 3.47 -22.05 -3.19
C THR A 41 2.76 -21.96 -1.85
N LYS A 42 3.20 -22.73 -0.85
CA LYS A 42 2.61 -22.68 0.50
C LYS A 42 2.48 -21.26 1.04
N LEU A 43 3.53 -20.44 0.89
CA LEU A 43 3.49 -19.04 1.31
C LEU A 43 2.47 -18.22 0.50
N GLY A 44 2.44 -18.37 -0.83
CA GLY A 44 1.46 -17.68 -1.67
C GLY A 44 0.02 -18.02 -1.30
N ASP A 45 -0.26 -19.31 -1.08
CA ASP A 45 -1.59 -19.81 -0.72
C ASP A 45 -1.99 -19.35 0.69
N GLU A 46 -1.08 -19.38 1.67
CA GLU A 46 -1.30 -18.83 3.01
C GLU A 46 -1.64 -17.33 2.95
N ILE A 47 -0.93 -16.54 2.15
CA ILE A 47 -1.22 -15.11 2.01
C ILE A 47 -2.60 -14.89 1.37
N LEU A 48 -2.95 -15.65 0.33
CA LEU A 48 -4.28 -15.55 -0.28
C LEU A 48 -5.39 -15.91 0.71
N GLN A 49 -5.19 -16.95 1.53
CA GLN A 49 -6.14 -17.33 2.59
C GLN A 49 -6.34 -16.19 3.60
N LEU A 50 -5.25 -15.56 4.06
CA LEU A 50 -5.33 -14.44 5.00
C LEU A 50 -6.01 -13.19 4.39
N VAL A 51 -5.88 -12.99 3.08
CA VAL A 51 -6.61 -11.94 2.36
C VAL A 51 -8.09 -12.28 2.27
N GLU A 52 -8.43 -13.52 1.93
CA GLU A 52 -9.81 -14.02 1.86
C GLU A 52 -10.53 -13.92 3.22
N GLU A 53 -9.82 -14.20 4.31
CA GLU A 53 -10.32 -14.05 5.68
C GLU A 53 -10.37 -12.59 6.18
N ASN A 54 -10.01 -11.62 5.34
CA ASN A 54 -9.91 -10.19 5.69
C ASN A 54 -8.95 -9.91 6.86
N ILE A 55 -7.98 -10.79 7.11
CA ILE A 55 -6.89 -10.56 8.08
C ILE A 55 -5.84 -9.65 7.46
N LEU A 56 -5.60 -9.80 6.15
CA LEU A 56 -4.73 -8.93 5.35
C LEU A 56 -5.55 -8.12 4.36
N THR A 57 -5.76 -6.86 4.69
CA THR A 57 -6.63 -5.97 3.92
C THR A 57 -5.86 -4.87 3.20
N HIS A 58 -4.54 -4.76 3.41
CA HIS A 58 -3.75 -3.66 2.92
C HIS A 58 -2.47 -4.08 2.21
N MET A 59 -1.97 -3.16 1.39
CA MET A 59 -0.73 -3.22 0.64
C MET A 59 0.24 -2.14 1.13
N SER A 60 1.53 -2.38 0.98
CA SER A 60 2.54 -1.33 1.07
C SER A 60 3.40 -1.35 -0.17
N VAL A 61 3.88 -0.16 -0.52
CA VAL A 61 4.78 0.08 -1.64
C VAL A 61 6.01 0.84 -1.14
N GLN A 62 7.17 0.42 -1.60
CA GLN A 62 8.42 1.13 -1.40
C GLN A 62 8.81 1.85 -2.69
N PHE A 63 9.12 3.13 -2.53
CA PHE A 63 9.60 3.98 -3.61
C PHE A 63 11.07 4.32 -3.40
N GLN A 64 11.81 4.41 -4.49
CA GLN A 64 13.14 5.02 -4.53
C GLN A 64 13.10 6.25 -5.44
N ARG A 65 14.00 7.19 -5.18
CA ARG A 65 14.18 8.33 -6.08
C ARG A 65 14.64 7.84 -7.45
N THR A 66 14.08 8.41 -8.50
CA THR A 66 14.59 8.22 -9.86
C THR A 66 15.94 8.93 -10.00
N PRO A 67 17.04 8.23 -10.30
CA PRO A 67 18.33 8.87 -10.54
C PRO A 67 18.22 9.87 -11.70
N GLY A 68 18.61 11.12 -11.47
CA GLY A 68 18.47 12.20 -12.47
C GLY A 68 17.04 12.63 -12.79
N GLY A 69 16.03 12.11 -12.09
CA GLY A 69 14.63 12.52 -12.24
C GLY A 69 14.40 13.98 -11.84
N LYS A 70 13.24 14.55 -12.19
CA LYS A 70 12.88 15.92 -11.80
C LYS A 70 12.74 15.94 -10.28
N GLY A 71 13.84 16.35 -9.65
CA GLY A 71 14.08 16.17 -8.24
C GLY A 71 12.95 16.69 -7.37
N THR A 72 12.86 16.12 -6.18
CA THR A 72 11.96 16.54 -5.11
C THR A 72 11.84 18.06 -5.04
N LYS A 73 10.63 18.59 -5.25
CA LYS A 73 10.36 20.00 -5.06
C LYS A 73 10.10 20.22 -3.57
N ARG A 74 10.98 20.99 -2.91
CA ARG A 74 10.63 21.55 -1.60
C ARG A 74 9.49 22.51 -1.85
N VAL A 75 8.34 22.26 -1.23
CA VAL A 75 7.21 23.19 -1.30
C VAL A 75 7.55 24.33 -0.33
N HIS A 76 8.04 25.45 -0.86
CA HIS A 76 8.35 26.63 -0.04
C HIS A 76 7.06 27.12 0.62
N GLY A 77 7.04 27.22 1.95
CA GLY A 77 5.83 27.56 2.73
C GLY A 77 5.00 26.35 3.21
N GLY A 78 5.31 25.13 2.78
CA GLY A 78 4.70 23.90 3.28
C GLY A 78 5.35 23.42 4.59
N HIS A 79 5.36 24.26 5.63
CA HIS A 79 5.75 23.79 6.96
C HIS A 79 4.52 23.14 7.61
N LYS A 80 4.62 21.85 7.94
CA LYS A 80 3.65 21.21 8.84
C LYS A 80 3.94 21.62 10.29
N PRO A 81 2.96 21.51 11.22
CA PRO A 81 3.14 21.82 12.64
C PRO A 81 4.35 21.11 13.29
N SER A 82 4.77 19.97 12.74
CA SER A 82 5.94 19.19 13.18
C SER A 82 7.31 19.76 12.80
N GLY A 83 7.36 20.90 12.08
CA GLY A 83 8.62 21.55 11.68
C GLY A 83 9.37 20.84 10.55
N LEU A 84 8.75 19.83 9.91
CA LEU A 84 9.33 19.11 8.78
C LEU A 84 8.93 19.75 7.45
N ASP A 85 9.88 19.79 6.51
CA ASP A 85 9.64 20.25 5.14
C ASP A 85 8.63 19.33 4.42
N LEU A 86 7.60 19.90 3.81
CA LEU A 86 6.78 19.19 2.83
C LEU A 86 7.61 18.94 1.56
N VAL A 87 7.92 17.67 1.31
CA VAL A 87 8.64 17.23 0.12
C VAL A 87 7.68 16.65 -0.89
N GLN A 88 7.46 17.35 -1.99
CA GLN A 88 6.76 16.80 -3.15
C GLN A 88 7.76 16.03 -4.01
N ARG A 89 7.50 14.75 -4.26
CA ARG A 89 8.30 13.92 -5.19
C ARG A 89 7.56 13.90 -6.52
N LEU A 90 8.20 14.41 -7.58
CA LEU A 90 7.59 14.49 -8.90
C LEU A 90 7.76 13.18 -9.66
N ASP A 91 8.93 12.55 -9.53
CA ASP A 91 9.23 11.24 -10.10
C ASP A 91 9.77 10.29 -9.02
N VAL A 92 9.23 9.07 -8.99
CA VAL A 92 9.70 7.99 -8.13
C VAL A 92 9.68 6.66 -8.89
N ASN A 93 10.64 5.79 -8.58
CA ASN A 93 10.63 4.42 -9.07
C ASN A 93 10.01 3.53 -7.99
N VAL A 94 9.08 2.65 -8.38
CA VAL A 94 8.61 1.57 -7.51
C VAL A 94 9.72 0.53 -7.37
N VAL A 95 10.12 0.22 -6.14
CA VAL A 95 11.13 -0.80 -5.83
C VAL A 95 10.45 -2.14 -5.59
N GLU A 96 9.47 -2.13 -4.68
CA GLU A 96 8.70 -3.29 -4.29
C GLU A 96 7.32 -2.88 -3.82
N TYR A 97 6.38 -3.82 -3.89
CA TYR A 97 5.09 -3.71 -3.25
C TYR A 97 4.61 -5.09 -2.81
N GLY A 98 3.72 -5.14 -1.83
CA GLY A 98 3.17 -6.39 -1.34
C GLY A 98 2.16 -6.18 -0.21
N PRO A 99 1.41 -7.23 0.15
CA PRO A 99 0.47 -7.14 1.27
C PRO A 99 1.21 -6.93 2.58
N THR A 100 0.62 -6.11 3.45
CA THR A 100 1.17 -5.82 4.76
C THR A 100 0.07 -5.74 5.80
N PRO A 101 0.33 -6.19 7.04
CA PRO A 101 -0.55 -5.91 8.17
C PRO A 101 -0.44 -4.45 8.67
N ILE A 102 0.65 -3.75 8.34
CA ILE A 102 0.91 -2.37 8.80
C ILE A 102 1.12 -1.48 7.57
N PRO A 103 0.04 -0.86 7.04
CA PRO A 103 0.14 -0.02 5.86
C PRO A 103 0.77 1.34 6.14
N SER A 104 1.63 1.79 5.23
CA SER A 104 2.14 3.17 5.24
C SER A 104 1.15 4.19 4.68
N TYR A 105 0.12 3.73 3.96
CA TYR A 105 -0.87 4.57 3.29
C TYR A 105 -2.27 4.02 3.54
N ALA A 106 -3.16 4.83 4.13
CA ALA A 106 -4.51 4.40 4.51
C ALA A 106 -5.37 3.91 3.33
N GLY A 107 -5.14 4.45 2.13
CA GLY A 107 -5.86 4.05 0.91
C GLY A 107 -5.29 2.83 0.16
N ALA A 108 -4.19 2.23 0.64
CA ALA A 108 -3.56 1.09 -0.04
C ALA A 108 -4.29 -0.22 0.27
N GLN A 109 -5.52 -0.34 -0.19
CA GLN A 109 -6.41 -1.46 0.12
C GLN A 109 -6.27 -2.60 -0.90
N ILE A 110 -6.51 -3.82 -0.44
CA ILE A 110 -6.74 -4.97 -1.31
C ILE A 110 -8.23 -4.96 -1.69
N VAL A 111 -8.51 -4.54 -2.92
CA VAL A 111 -9.89 -4.33 -3.39
C VAL A 111 -10.55 -5.59 -3.97
N GLY A 112 -9.80 -6.69 -4.09
CA GLY A 112 -10.36 -7.96 -4.52
C GLY A 112 -9.32 -9.02 -4.85
N VAL A 113 -9.77 -10.28 -4.86
CA VAL A 113 -9.01 -11.45 -5.30
C VAL A 113 -9.80 -12.12 -6.43
N ARG A 114 -9.12 -12.49 -7.51
CA ARG A 114 -9.79 -13.19 -8.62
C ARG A 114 -10.13 -14.61 -8.19
N ALA A 115 -11.42 -14.86 -7.94
CA ALA A 115 -11.93 -16.20 -7.67
C ALA A 115 -12.12 -16.99 -8.97
N GLY A 116 -11.24 -17.97 -9.22
CA GLY A 116 -11.27 -18.79 -10.44
C GLY A 116 -12.56 -19.59 -10.60
N GLN A 117 -13.08 -20.18 -9.51
CA GLN A 117 -14.36 -20.90 -9.53
C GLN A 117 -15.55 -19.98 -9.77
N LEU A 118 -15.54 -18.78 -9.19
CA LEU A 118 -16.58 -17.78 -9.41
C LEU A 118 -16.59 -17.32 -10.88
N ALA A 119 -15.42 -17.18 -11.51
CA ALA A 119 -15.33 -16.83 -12.93
C ALA A 119 -15.97 -17.90 -13.84
N THR A 120 -15.82 -19.19 -13.51
CA THR A 120 -16.51 -20.29 -14.21
C THR A 120 -18.02 -20.22 -13.98
N GLN A 121 -18.46 -20.03 -12.74
CA GLN A 121 -19.89 -19.91 -12.42
C GLN A 121 -20.54 -18.72 -13.14
N ILE A 122 -19.87 -17.57 -13.20
CA ILE A 122 -20.33 -16.40 -13.97
C ILE A 122 -20.38 -16.69 -15.47
N HIS A 123 -19.44 -17.48 -15.98
CA HIS A 123 -19.44 -17.89 -17.37
C HIS A 123 -20.64 -18.79 -17.71
N ASP A 124 -21.10 -19.60 -16.76
CA ASP A 124 -22.20 -20.54 -16.95
C ASP A 124 -23.59 -19.89 -16.80
N LEU A 125 -23.67 -18.66 -16.28
CA LEU A 125 -24.90 -17.87 -16.24
C LEU A 125 -25.43 -17.54 -17.64
N SER A 126 -26.75 -17.45 -17.79
CA SER A 126 -27.39 -16.95 -19.01
C SER A 126 -27.01 -15.48 -19.28
N PRO A 127 -27.19 -14.97 -20.51
CA PRO A 127 -26.91 -13.56 -20.82
C PRO A 127 -27.68 -12.57 -19.94
N ASP A 128 -28.92 -12.89 -19.59
CA ASP A 128 -29.77 -12.04 -18.75
C ASP A 128 -29.30 -12.03 -17.30
N GLU A 129 -28.94 -13.19 -16.74
CA GLU A 129 -28.38 -13.31 -15.38
C GLU A 129 -27.01 -12.61 -15.27
N ARG A 130 -26.18 -12.69 -16.31
CA ARG A 130 -24.91 -11.94 -16.36
C ARG A 130 -25.14 -10.44 -16.37
N LYS A 131 -26.17 -9.98 -17.09
CA LYS A 131 -26.53 -8.55 -17.12
C LYS A 131 -26.97 -8.10 -15.73
N GLU A 132 -27.86 -8.83 -15.08
CA GLU A 132 -28.35 -8.55 -13.73
C GLU A 132 -27.21 -8.53 -12.70
N LEU A 133 -26.33 -9.54 -12.71
CA LEU A 133 -25.15 -9.58 -11.85
C LEU A 133 -24.20 -8.39 -12.10
N SER A 134 -24.03 -7.99 -13.35
CA SER A 134 -23.19 -6.83 -13.69
C SER A 134 -23.79 -5.49 -13.24
N GLU A 135 -25.12 -5.41 -13.13
CA GLU A 135 -25.82 -4.26 -12.56
C GLU A 135 -25.66 -4.25 -11.02
N LEU A 136 -25.80 -5.41 -10.38
CA LEU A 136 -25.55 -5.58 -8.94
C LEU A 136 -24.12 -5.24 -8.53
N LEU A 137 -23.11 -5.65 -9.31
CA LEU A 137 -21.69 -5.37 -9.02
C LEU A 137 -21.29 -3.92 -9.33
N ARG A 138 -22.01 -3.24 -10.23
CA ARG A 138 -21.81 -1.80 -10.49
C ARG A 138 -22.50 -0.92 -9.46
N ALA A 139 -23.53 -1.42 -8.78
CA ALA A 139 -24.11 -0.77 -7.63
C ALA A 139 -23.07 -0.80 -6.50
N ASP A 140 -22.23 0.24 -6.47
CA ASP A 140 -21.08 0.35 -5.59
C ASP A 140 -21.51 0.29 -4.11
N PRO A 141 -21.25 -0.80 -3.37
CA PRO A 141 -21.58 -0.87 -1.94
C PRO A 141 -20.64 0.03 -1.11
N LEU A 142 -19.56 0.55 -1.73
CA LEU A 142 -18.65 1.53 -1.14
C LEU A 142 -19.02 2.99 -1.51
N SER A 143 -20.15 3.21 -2.20
CA SER A 143 -20.69 4.55 -2.48
C SER A 143 -21.45 5.19 -1.32
N SER A 144 -21.40 4.58 -0.12
CA SER A 144 -21.63 5.39 1.07
C SER A 144 -20.75 6.62 0.91
N PRO A 145 -21.30 7.85 0.98
CA PRO A 145 -20.41 8.96 1.16
C PRO A 145 -19.59 8.54 2.39
N VAL A 146 -18.27 8.49 2.23
CA VAL A 146 -17.46 8.95 3.35
C VAL A 146 -18.12 10.29 3.61
N GLU A 147 -18.96 10.37 4.64
CA GLU A 147 -19.29 11.64 5.24
C GLU A 147 -17.89 12.22 5.41
N GLY A 148 -17.56 13.13 4.50
CA GLY A 148 -16.49 14.05 4.73
C GLY A 148 -16.96 14.65 6.01
N ASP A 149 -16.38 14.17 7.10
CA ASP A 149 -16.37 14.91 8.32
C ASP A 149 -15.78 16.25 7.87
N GLU A 150 -16.67 17.20 7.59
CA GLU A 150 -16.39 18.60 7.68
C GLU A 150 -16.16 18.93 9.17
N SER A 151 -15.43 18.08 9.91
CA SER A 151 -14.42 18.61 10.78
C SER A 151 -13.53 19.42 9.87
N LYS A 152 -13.85 20.71 9.84
CA LYS A 152 -12.89 21.78 9.67
C LYS A 152 -11.64 21.27 10.36
N HIS A 153 -10.68 20.81 9.56
CA HIS A 153 -9.40 20.37 10.06
C HIS A 153 -8.76 21.64 10.60
N ASP A 154 -9.03 21.93 11.88
CA ASP A 154 -8.31 22.92 12.62
C ASP A 154 -6.86 22.40 12.59
N PRO A 155 -5.91 23.12 11.98
CA PRO A 155 -4.56 22.62 11.70
C PRO A 155 -3.73 22.31 12.96
N LYS A 156 -4.38 22.23 14.11
CA LYS A 156 -3.83 22.02 15.46
C LYS A 156 -4.13 20.66 16.06
N ASP A 157 -4.96 19.80 15.46
CA ASP A 157 -5.22 18.47 16.02
C ASP A 157 -4.22 17.43 15.48
N PRO A 158 -3.28 16.93 16.32
CA PRO A 158 -2.34 15.90 15.90
C PRO A 158 -3.08 14.55 15.82
N THR A 159 -3.24 14.03 14.61
CA THR A 159 -3.50 12.59 14.44
C THR A 159 -2.36 11.81 15.11
N PRO A 160 -2.65 10.82 15.98
CA PRO A 160 -1.61 10.06 16.66
C PRO A 160 -0.79 9.28 15.63
N ASP A 161 0.42 9.75 15.41
CA ASP A 161 1.37 9.22 14.45
C ASP A 161 2.14 8.05 15.07
N VAL A 162 1.45 6.92 15.24
CA VAL A 162 2.03 5.68 15.78
C VAL A 162 3.10 5.06 14.88
N GLY A 163 3.25 5.54 13.64
CA GLY A 163 4.23 5.03 12.66
C GLY A 163 5.54 5.83 12.58
N PHE A 164 5.51 7.14 12.83
CA PHE A 164 6.70 7.98 12.67
C PHE A 164 7.65 7.94 13.86
N GLU A 165 7.19 7.70 15.09
CA GLU A 165 8.08 7.70 16.27
C GLU A 165 9.17 6.62 16.16
N VAL A 166 8.81 5.43 15.66
CA VAL A 166 9.76 4.32 15.47
C VAL A 166 10.77 4.61 14.35
N LEU A 167 10.34 5.28 13.28
CA LEU A 167 11.20 5.65 12.15
C LEU A 167 12.12 6.83 12.48
N ALA A 168 11.64 7.81 13.24
CA ALA A 168 12.41 8.96 13.68
C ALA A 168 13.56 8.55 14.61
N HIS A 169 13.28 7.67 15.59
CA HIS A 169 14.29 7.21 16.54
C HIS A 169 15.41 6.40 15.86
N ARG A 170 15.07 5.65 14.80
CA ARG A 170 16.05 4.91 13.99
C ARG A 170 16.93 5.82 13.12
N HIS A 171 16.38 6.92 12.59
CA HIS A 171 17.16 7.86 11.79
C HIS A 171 18.22 8.60 12.63
N GLU A 172 17.90 8.86 13.90
CA GLU A 172 18.82 9.44 14.87
C GLU A 172 19.93 8.46 15.30
N GLN A 173 19.60 7.19 15.52
CA GLN A 173 20.58 6.14 15.82
C GLN A 173 21.56 5.91 14.66
N LEU A 174 21.06 5.88 13.41
CA LEU A 174 21.91 5.75 12.23
C LEU A 174 22.83 6.96 12.02
N ARG A 175 22.36 8.17 12.35
CA ARG A 175 23.18 9.39 12.34
C ARG A 175 24.29 9.38 13.40
N ARG A 176 24.02 8.84 14.60
CA ARG A 176 25.03 8.65 15.64
C ARG A 176 26.10 7.65 15.23
N GLN A 177 25.70 6.48 14.72
CA GLN A 177 26.65 5.45 14.28
C GLN A 177 27.53 5.90 13.10
N HIS A 178 27.02 6.76 12.22
CA HIS A 178 27.80 7.31 11.10
C HIS A 178 28.81 8.38 11.54
N LYS A 179 28.51 9.13 12.61
CA LYS A 179 29.44 10.08 13.24
C LYS A 179 30.59 9.38 13.98
N GLU A 180 30.36 8.18 14.51
CA GLU A 180 31.35 7.41 15.26
C GLU A 180 32.29 6.57 14.36
N ARG A 181 31.95 6.42 13.06
CA ARG A 181 32.68 5.58 12.09
C ARG A 181 33.49 6.35 11.05
N THR A 182 33.50 7.68 11.12
CA THR A 182 34.30 8.52 10.21
C THR A 182 35.39 9.21 11.04
N PRO A 183 36.70 8.94 10.81
CA PRO A 183 37.78 9.63 11.50
C PRO A 183 37.83 11.13 11.15
#